data_AF-A0A1V2QEP5-F1
#
_entry.id   AF-A0A1V2QEP5-F1
#
_cell.length_a   1.000
_cell.length_b   1.000
_cell.length_c   1.000
_cell.angle_alpha   90.00
_cell.angle_beta   90.00
_cell.angle_gamma   90.00
#
_symmetry.space_group_name_H-M   'P 1'
#
loop_
_entity.id
_entity.type
_entity.pdbx_description
1 polymer ?
#
loop_
_entity_poly.entity_id
_entity_poly.type
_entity_poly.pdbx_seq_one_letter_code
_entity_poly.pdbx_strand_id
1 'polypeptide(L)'
;MTKQKQAAVPHTVRLRSSLFTKATKLAGFRSDYALAKAMGINRSTISRVVSGEIQPGPAFIAGALIAFAPMQFEDLFEVAPATTTSSSPTPETPTREAM
;
A
#
# COMPACT_ATOMS: atom_id res chain seq x y z
N MET A 1 -29.76 25.26 -17.01
CA MET A 1 -29.33 23.87 -16.74
C MET A 1 -27.96 23.91 -16.07
N THR A 2 -27.92 23.90 -14.74
CA THR A 2 -26.67 24.01 -13.98
C THR A 2 -26.04 22.62 -13.86
N LYS A 3 -24.99 22.35 -14.63
CA LYS A 3 -24.20 21.12 -14.45
C LYS A 3 -23.45 21.24 -13.12
N GLN A 4 -23.92 20.53 -12.09
CA GLN A 4 -23.12 20.29 -10.89
C GLN A 4 -21.82 19.61 -11.33
N LYS A 5 -20.69 20.25 -11.03
CA LYS A 5 -19.36 19.68 -11.18
C LYS A 5 -19.22 18.59 -10.11
N GLN A 6 -19.52 17.34 -10.47
CA GLN A 6 -19.20 16.20 -9.61
C GLN A 6 -17.68 16.24 -9.39
N ALA A 7 -17.25 16.44 -8.14
CA ALA A 7 -15.86 16.27 -7.78
C ALA A 7 -15.54 14.78 -7.98
N ALA A 8 -14.83 14.46 -9.05
CA ALA A 8 -14.39 13.09 -9.30
C ALA A 8 -13.47 12.67 -8.15
N VAL A 9 -13.89 11.67 -7.38
CA VAL A 9 -13.06 11.12 -6.31
C VAL A 9 -11.89 10.41 -6.99
N PRO A 10 -10.63 10.85 -6.78
CA PRO A 10 -9.48 10.14 -7.31
C PRO A 10 -9.47 8.71 -6.75
N HIS A 11 -9.01 7.74 -7.53
CA HIS A 11 -8.89 6.35 -7.10
C HIS A 11 -7.43 5.96 -7.04
N THR A 12 -7.09 5.03 -6.16
CA THR A 12 -5.76 4.47 -5.99
C THR A 12 -5.83 2.95 -5.84
N VAL A 13 -4.71 2.29 -6.08
CA VAL A 13 -4.56 0.87 -5.76
C VAL A 13 -4.16 0.75 -4.30
N ARG A 14 -4.81 -0.17 -3.59
CA ARG A 14 -4.49 -0.54 -2.21
C ARG A 14 -4.16 -2.02 -2.14
N LEU A 15 -3.16 -2.36 -1.32
CA LEU A 15 -2.81 -3.75 -1.05
C LEU A 15 -3.84 -4.37 -0.09
N ARG A 16 -4.36 -5.56 -0.43
CA ARG A 16 -5.09 -6.41 0.50
C ARG A 16 -4.09 -7.13 1.41
N SER A 17 -3.52 -6.42 2.39
CA SER A 17 -2.38 -6.88 3.21
C SER A 17 -2.59 -8.27 3.85
N SER A 18 -3.83 -8.57 4.27
CA SER A 18 -4.20 -9.88 4.83
C SER A 18 -4.15 -11.01 3.79
N LEU A 19 -4.67 -10.79 2.57
CA LEU A 19 -4.61 -11.76 1.48
C LEU A 19 -3.19 -11.90 0.95
N PHE A 20 -2.46 -10.80 0.82
CA PHE A 20 -1.04 -10.82 0.44
C PHE A 20 -0.20 -11.64 1.42
N THR A 21 -0.40 -11.45 2.73
CA THR A 21 0.32 -12.24 3.75
C THR A 21 -0.03 -13.73 3.67
N LYS A 22 -1.28 -14.07 3.35
CA LYS A 22 -1.69 -15.47 3.13
C LYS A 22 -1.06 -16.03 1.85
N ALA A 23 -1.05 -15.27 0.76
CA ALA A 23 -0.40 -15.63 -0.50
C ALA A 23 1.10 -15.90 -0.32
N THR A 24 1.80 -15.06 0.43
CA THR A 24 3.21 -15.26 0.80
C THR A 24 3.45 -16.61 1.48
N LYS A 25 2.59 -16.96 2.44
CA LYS A 25 2.67 -18.25 3.14
C LYS A 25 2.35 -19.42 2.21
N LEU A 26 1.31 -19.29 1.38
CA LEU A 26 0.87 -20.34 0.46
C LEU A 26 1.92 -20.62 -0.64
N ALA A 27 2.57 -19.57 -1.14
CA ALA A 27 3.68 -19.67 -2.09
C ALA A 27 4.99 -20.21 -1.47
N GLY A 28 5.01 -20.44 -0.15
CA GLY A 28 6.15 -21.04 0.54
C GLY A 28 7.30 -20.07 0.84
N PHE A 29 7.11 -18.76 0.69
CA PHE A 29 8.12 -17.77 1.05
C PHE A 29 8.27 -17.67 2.57
N ARG A 30 9.42 -18.14 3.07
CA ARG A 30 9.72 -18.17 4.53
C ARG A 30 10.35 -16.89 5.07
N SER A 31 10.69 -15.93 4.20
CA SER A 31 11.26 -14.66 4.61
C SER A 31 10.88 -13.55 3.63
N ASP A 32 10.77 -12.32 4.14
CA ASP A 32 10.57 -11.13 3.32
C ASP A 32 11.70 -10.94 2.31
N TYR A 33 12.92 -11.41 2.62
CA TYR A 33 14.05 -11.33 1.72
C TYR A 33 13.86 -12.22 0.49
N ALA A 34 13.39 -13.46 0.66
CA ALA A 34 13.09 -14.36 -0.45
C ALA A 34 11.96 -13.79 -1.33
N LEU A 35 10.93 -13.23 -0.69
CA LEU A 35 9.84 -12.56 -1.38
C LEU A 35 10.33 -11.32 -2.16
N ALA A 36 11.14 -10.46 -1.53
CA ALA A 36 11.75 -9.28 -2.14
C ALA A 36 12.53 -9.65 -3.41
N LYS A 37 13.33 -10.72 -3.33
CA LYS A 37 14.09 -11.23 -4.47
C LYS A 37 13.18 -11.76 -5.58
N ALA A 38 12.13 -12.51 -5.24
CA ALA A 38 11.16 -13.02 -6.21
C ALA A 38 10.37 -11.90 -6.91
N MET A 39 10.02 -10.85 -6.17
CA MET A 39 9.33 -9.67 -6.68
C MET A 39 10.26 -8.67 -7.38
N GLY A 40 11.59 -8.80 -7.23
CA GLY A 40 12.57 -7.87 -7.79
C GLY A 40 12.58 -6.49 -7.13
N ILE A 41 12.19 -6.38 -5.86
CA ILE A 41 12.11 -5.10 -5.12
C ILE A 41 12.89 -5.15 -3.80
N ASN A 42 13.09 -3.99 -3.17
CA ASN A 42 13.74 -3.91 -1.86
C ASN A 42 12.83 -4.45 -0.75
N ARG A 43 13.43 -5.14 0.24
CA ARG A 43 12.72 -5.63 1.43
C ARG A 43 12.01 -4.51 2.18
N SER A 44 12.64 -3.35 2.30
CA SER A 44 12.05 -2.18 2.97
C SER A 44 10.80 -1.66 2.25
N THR A 45 10.70 -1.82 0.93
CA THR A 45 9.49 -1.48 0.19
C THR A 45 8.34 -2.43 0.57
N ILE A 46 8.62 -3.73 0.74
CA ILE A 46 7.60 -4.69 1.17
C ILE A 46 7.04 -4.33 2.53
N SER A 47 7.90 -4.12 3.52
CA SER A 47 7.43 -3.82 4.87
C SER A 47 6.56 -2.56 4.92
N ARG A 48 6.95 -1.51 4.19
CA ARG A 48 6.22 -0.23 4.13
C ARG A 48 4.88 -0.33 3.39
N VAL A 49 4.80 -1.14 2.35
CA VAL A 49 3.52 -1.38 1.64
C VAL A 49 2.59 -2.26 2.47
N VAL A 50 3.12 -3.34 3.07
CA VAL A 50 2.33 -4.26 3.89
C VAL A 50 1.81 -3.59 5.17
N SER A 51 2.60 -2.69 5.78
CA SER A 51 2.16 -1.88 6.93
C SER A 51 1.19 -0.76 6.55
N GLY A 52 1.05 -0.46 5.26
CA GLY A 52 0.22 0.65 4.76
C GLY A 52 0.87 2.02 4.90
N GLU A 53 2.16 2.11 5.20
CA GLU A 53 2.91 3.37 5.25
C GLU A 53 3.01 4.02 3.87
N ILE A 54 3.16 3.21 2.81
CA ILE A 54 3.18 3.67 1.42
C ILE A 54 2.20 2.86 0.56
N GLN A 55 1.66 3.49 -0.48
CA GLN A 55 0.83 2.78 -1.45
C GLN A 55 1.69 1.91 -2.38
N PRO A 56 1.17 0.75 -2.85
CA PRO A 56 1.87 -0.09 -3.80
C PRO A 56 2.04 0.63 -5.14
N GLY A 57 3.29 0.85 -5.54
CA GLY A 57 3.63 1.39 -6.86
C GLY A 57 3.59 0.33 -7.97
N PRO A 58 3.74 0.74 -9.25
CA PRO A 58 3.70 -0.18 -10.40
C PRO A 58 4.67 -1.35 -10.30
N ALA A 59 5.91 -1.09 -9.84
CA ALA A 59 6.92 -2.14 -9.67
C ALA A 59 6.53 -3.18 -8.60
N PHE A 60 5.87 -2.74 -7.52
CA PHE A 60 5.38 -3.65 -6.48
C PHE A 60 4.26 -4.54 -7.03
N ILE A 61 3.31 -3.94 -7.75
CA ILE A 61 2.16 -4.65 -8.32
C ILE A 61 2.63 -5.69 -9.33
N ALA A 62 3.47 -5.30 -10.29
CA ALA A 62 4.01 -6.23 -11.29
C ALA A 62 4.83 -7.36 -10.65
N GLY A 63 5.71 -7.03 -9.69
CA GLY A 63 6.50 -8.02 -8.97
C GLY A 63 5.64 -9.02 -8.19
N ALA A 64 4.55 -8.55 -7.58
CA ALA A 64 3.62 -9.42 -6.85
C ALA A 64 2.91 -10.40 -7.80
N LEU A 65 2.40 -9.92 -8.94
CA LEU A 65 1.69 -10.75 -9.91
C LEU A 65 2.61 -11.82 -10.54
N ILE A 66 3.88 -11.50 -10.73
CA ILE A 66 4.88 -12.48 -11.20
C ILE A 66 5.22 -13.49 -10.09
N ALA A 67 5.49 -13.01 -8.87
CA ALA A 67 5.91 -13.86 -7.75
C ALA A 67 4.81 -14.81 -7.24
N PHE A 68 3.54 -14.42 -7.41
CA PHE A 68 2.37 -15.19 -6.96
C PHE A 68 1.57 -15.84 -8.08
N ALA A 69 2.13 -15.95 -9.29
CA ALA A 69 1.44 -16.61 -10.40
C ALA A 69 0.92 -18.00 -9.98
N PRO A 70 -0.35 -18.35 -10.27
CA PRO A 70 -1.26 -17.69 -11.23
C PRO A 70 -2.24 -16.64 -10.63
N MET A 71 -2.00 -16.09 -9.43
CA MET A 71 -2.90 -15.09 -8.83
C MET A 71 -3.07 -13.85 -9.71
N GLN A 72 -4.27 -13.27 -9.66
CA GLN A 72 -4.64 -12.08 -10.41
C GLN A 72 -4.57 -10.81 -9.55
N PHE A 73 -4.76 -9.67 -10.18
CA PHE A 73 -4.72 -8.37 -9.50
C PHE A 73 -5.73 -8.30 -8.35
N GLU A 74 -6.97 -8.74 -8.59
CA GLU A 74 -8.08 -8.65 -7.64
C GLU A 74 -7.89 -9.53 -6.39
N ASP A 75 -7.05 -10.56 -6.48
CA ASP A 75 -6.71 -11.45 -5.36
C ASP A 75 -5.81 -10.75 -4.33
N LEU A 76 -4.97 -9.82 -4.79
CA LEU A 76 -3.93 -9.18 -3.98
C LEU A 76 -4.20 -7.69 -3.75
N PHE A 77 -4.94 -7.05 -4.64
CA PHE A 77 -5.13 -5.62 -4.68
C PHE A 77 -6.62 -5.25 -4.80
N GLU A 78 -6.91 -4.00 -4.48
CA GLU A 78 -8.21 -3.41 -4.71
C GLU A 78 -8.07 -1.95 -5.15
N VAL A 79 -9.04 -1.48 -5.93
CA VAL A 79 -9.16 -0.07 -6.28
C VAL A 79 -10.02 0.60 -5.21
N ALA A 80 -9.46 1.60 -4.53
CA ALA A 80 -10.13 2.34 -3.46
C ALA A 80 -10.12 3.85 -3.75
N PRO A 81 -11.05 4.62 -3.18
CA PRO A 81 -10.95 6.07 -3.16
C PRO A 81 -9.60 6.51 -2.60
N ALA A 82 -8.91 7.40 -3.29
CA ALA A 82 -7.72 8.04 -2.77
C ALA A 82 -8.15 9.00 -1.66
N THR A 83 -8.04 8.55 -0.42
CA THR A 83 -8.14 9.42 0.74
C THR A 83 -6.94 10.35 0.69
N THR A 84 -7.17 11.61 0.32
CA THR A 84 -6.18 12.67 0.50
C THR A 84 -6.00 12.82 2.00
N THR A 85 -5.04 12.08 2.58
CA THR A 85 -4.61 12.33 3.96
C THR A 85 -3.95 13.69 3.96
N SER A 86 -4.77 14.73 4.14
CA SER A 86 -4.35 16.08 4.50
C SER A 86 -3.63 15.92 5.84
N SER A 87 -2.32 15.78 5.78
CA SER A 87 -1.44 16.00 6.92
C SER A 87 -1.56 17.47 7.34
N SER A 88 -2.53 17.75 8.21
CA SER A 88 -2.65 18.99 8.98
C SER A 88 -1.88 18.84 10.30
N PRO A 89 -1.43 19.94 10.91
CA PRO A 89 -0.08 20.11 11.44
C PRO A 89 0.11 19.50 12.83
N THR A 90 1.37 19.18 13.13
CA THR A 90 1.88 18.91 14.47
C THR A 90 1.34 19.96 15.45
N PRO A 91 0.71 19.58 16.58
CA PRO A 91 0.46 20.52 17.65
C PRO A 91 1.82 20.88 18.27
N GLU A 92 2.36 22.02 17.88
CA GLU A 92 3.47 22.67 18.57
C GLU A 92 3.09 22.87 20.05
N THR A 93 3.86 22.23 20.92
CA THR A 93 3.61 22.18 22.37
C THR A 93 3.91 23.56 22.95
N PRO A 94 3.00 24.18 23.74
CA PRO A 94 3.30 25.45 24.35
C PRO A 94 4.35 25.23 25.44
N THR A 95 5.55 25.79 25.23
CA THR A 95 6.58 25.92 26.26
C THR A 95 5.98 26.63 27.47
N ARG A 96 5.71 25.88 28.54
CA ARG A 96 5.36 26.45 29.84
C ARG A 96 6.62 26.45 30.71
N GLU A 97 7.53 27.37 30.41
CA GLU A 97 8.54 27.81 31.38
C GLU A 97 7.90 28.88 32.28
N ALA A 98 7.46 28.45 33.46
CA ALA A 98 7.32 29.31 34.64
C ALA A 98 6.97 28.43 35.85
N MET A 99 8.00 27.95 36.55
CA MET A 99 8.04 27.83 38.01
C MET A 99 9.44 27.42 38.47
#